data_AF-A0A7S2SRE7-F1
#
_entry.id   AF-A0A7S2SRE7-F1
#
_cell.length_a   1.000
_cell.length_b   1.000
_cell.length_c   1.000
_cell.angle_alpha   90.00
_cell.angle_beta   90.00
_cell.angle_gamma   90.00
#
_symmetry.space_group_name_H-M   'P 1'
#
loop_
_entity.id
_entity.type
_entity.pdbx_description
1 polymer ?
#
loop_
_entity_poly.entity_id
_entity_poly.type
_entity_poly.pdbx_seq_one_letter_code
_entity_poly.pdbx_strand_id
1 'polypeptide(L)'
;RGGKAIRNKKGEVVGGDLIMKTRAGGQEITAATGRIAPNRKWFGNTRTVDPKELDKFRDEMRVKAADPYSIILRRKKLPMGLLVESNKALADGAKAQLLEVESFDDTFNAKRQRKRPKIEANSLDSLVAAAGEAGSKYAQDSSRDRDVLVE
;
A
#
# COMPACT_ATOMS: atom_id res chain seq x y z
N ARG A 1 -14.25 -2.98 47.10
CA ARG A 1 -14.99 -1.86 46.47
C ARG A 1 -14.01 -1.16 45.53
N GLY A 2 -14.17 -1.25 44.21
CA GLY A 2 -13.33 -0.52 43.24
C GLY A 2 -13.25 -1.25 41.90
N GLY A 3 -13.63 -0.58 40.81
CA GLY A 3 -13.73 -1.16 39.45
C GLY A 3 -14.92 -0.66 38.63
N LYS A 4 -15.86 0.08 39.23
CA LYS A 4 -16.98 0.69 38.50
C LYS A 4 -16.49 1.88 37.68
N ALA A 5 -16.94 1.95 36.43
CA ALA A 5 -16.68 3.07 35.54
C ALA A 5 -17.37 4.34 36.06
N ILE A 6 -16.61 5.42 36.17
CA ILE A 6 -17.07 6.78 36.44
C ILE A 6 -17.54 7.37 35.10
N ARG A 7 -18.79 7.87 35.06
CA ARG A 7 -19.42 8.42 33.87
C ARG A 7 -19.73 9.90 34.02
N ASN A 8 -19.72 10.67 32.92
CA ASN A 8 -20.23 12.03 32.91
C ASN A 8 -21.76 12.05 32.86
N LYS A 9 -22.35 13.25 32.99
CA LYS A 9 -23.81 13.46 32.92
C LYS A 9 -24.44 13.03 31.59
N LYS A 10 -23.65 12.94 30.51
CA LYS A 10 -24.07 12.44 29.19
C LYS A 10 -23.98 10.91 29.06
N GLY A 11 -23.51 10.22 30.11
CA GLY A 11 -23.38 8.75 30.14
C GLY A 11 -22.06 8.21 29.59
N GLU A 12 -21.14 9.06 29.15
CA GLU A 12 -19.84 8.66 28.62
C GLU A 12 -18.89 8.29 29.75
N VAL A 13 -18.09 7.24 29.56
CA VAL A 13 -17.11 6.79 30.56
C VAL A 13 -15.92 7.76 30.59
N VAL A 14 -15.73 8.43 31.71
CA VAL A 14 -14.62 9.37 31.94
C VAL A 14 -13.47 8.69 32.68
N GLY A 15 -13.72 7.64 33.47
CA GLY A 15 -12.66 6.94 34.19
C GLY A 15 -13.12 5.78 35.07
N GLY A 16 -12.28 5.40 36.03
CA GLY A 16 -12.45 4.29 36.97
C GLY A 16 -11.08 3.72 37.35
N ASP A 17 -10.91 3.13 38.53
CA ASP A 17 -9.60 2.72 39.06
C ASP A 17 -8.75 1.83 38.12
N LEU A 18 -9.39 1.15 37.16
CA LEU A 18 -8.76 0.28 36.16
C LEU A 18 -9.07 0.67 34.70
N ILE A 19 -9.76 1.79 34.47
CA ILE A 19 -10.30 2.21 33.14
C ILE A 19 -9.72 3.57 32.71
N MET A 20 -8.84 4.17 33.52
CA MET A 20 -8.23 5.47 33.24
C MET A 20 -7.10 5.34 32.20
N LYS A 21 -7.15 6.14 31.12
CA LYS A 21 -6.10 6.20 30.08
C LYS A 21 -4.76 6.75 30.58
N THR A 22 -4.78 7.48 31.70
CA THR A 22 -3.62 8.18 32.29
C THR A 22 -2.92 7.36 33.37
N ARG A 23 -3.31 6.10 33.60
CA ARG A 23 -2.80 5.29 34.72
C ARG A 23 -2.37 3.90 34.22
N ALA A 24 -1.18 3.46 34.58
CA ALA A 24 -0.67 2.11 34.33
C ALA A 24 -0.34 1.44 35.67
N GLY A 25 -0.84 0.22 35.91
CA GLY A 25 -0.58 -0.52 37.15
C GLY A 25 -1.03 0.19 38.44
N GLY A 26 -2.03 1.07 38.37
CA GLY A 26 -2.50 1.84 39.54
C GLY A 26 -1.80 3.19 39.75
N GLN A 27 -0.71 3.49 39.02
CA GLN A 27 0.05 4.73 39.12
C GLN A 27 -0.15 5.64 37.90
N GLU A 28 -0.18 6.96 38.11
CA GLU A 28 -0.31 7.95 37.04
C GLU A 28 0.92 7.91 36.11
N ILE A 29 0.68 7.90 34.80
CA ILE A 29 1.73 7.90 33.78
C ILE A 29 2.30 9.31 33.69
N THR A 30 3.37 9.56 34.42
CA THR A 30 4.14 10.80 34.35
C THR A 30 5.30 10.66 33.35
N ALA A 31 5.95 11.79 33.00
CA ALA A 31 7.10 11.81 32.11
C ALA A 31 8.33 10.99 32.62
N ALA A 32 8.33 10.59 33.89
CA ALA A 32 9.32 9.69 34.48
C ALA A 32 8.92 8.22 34.33
N THR A 33 7.64 7.89 34.56
CA THR A 33 7.12 6.51 34.52
C THR A 33 6.85 6.00 33.09
N GLY A 34 6.61 6.90 32.13
CA GLY A 34 6.33 6.56 30.73
C GLY A 34 7.56 6.27 29.86
N ARG A 35 8.77 6.32 30.42
CA ARG A 35 10.02 6.11 29.66
C ARG A 35 10.34 4.63 29.54
N ILE A 36 10.77 4.22 28.36
CA ILE A 36 11.21 2.85 28.11
C ILE A 36 12.73 2.77 28.36
N ALA A 37 13.16 1.84 29.22
CA ALA A 37 14.57 1.71 29.61
C ALA A 37 15.44 1.17 28.45
N PRO A 38 16.61 1.76 28.16
CA PRO A 38 17.43 1.34 27.02
C PRO A 38 17.84 -0.12 27.15
N ASN A 39 17.64 -0.91 26.10
CA ASN A 39 17.99 -2.34 26.09
C ASN A 39 18.52 -2.78 24.71
N ARG A 40 19.68 -3.43 24.69
CA ARG A 40 20.31 -4.00 23.48
C ARG A 40 19.40 -5.01 22.77
N LYS A 41 18.53 -5.70 23.51
CA LYS A 41 17.62 -6.71 22.97
C LYS A 41 16.57 -6.15 22.00
N TRP A 42 16.30 -4.85 22.02
CA TRP A 42 15.32 -4.23 21.12
C TRP A 42 15.77 -4.22 19.67
N PHE A 43 17.08 -4.20 19.44
CA PHE A 43 17.67 -4.11 18.12
C PHE A 43 18.09 -5.49 17.57
N GLY A 44 17.83 -6.56 18.32
CA GLY A 44 18.08 -7.93 17.87
C GLY A 44 16.91 -8.48 17.05
N ASN A 45 17.22 -9.33 16.07
CA ASN A 45 16.20 -10.01 15.27
C ASN A 45 15.36 -10.93 16.18
N THR A 46 14.06 -10.66 16.29
CA THR A 46 13.14 -11.40 17.18
C THR A 46 12.46 -12.58 16.49
N ARG A 47 12.36 -12.57 15.16
CA ARG A 47 11.78 -13.64 14.34
C ARG A 47 12.59 -13.77 13.06
N THR A 48 13.30 -14.88 12.93
CA THR A 48 14.07 -15.25 11.74
C THR A 48 13.51 -16.53 11.15
N VAL A 49 13.64 -16.68 9.84
CA VAL A 49 13.22 -17.87 9.09
C VAL A 49 14.37 -18.27 8.18
N ASP A 50 14.64 -19.56 8.07
CA ASP A 50 15.67 -20.06 7.17
C ASP A 50 15.21 -19.97 5.71
N PRO A 51 16.07 -19.58 4.75
CA PRO A 51 15.67 -19.40 3.36
C PRO A 51 15.01 -20.65 2.75
N LYS A 52 15.53 -21.84 3.04
CA LYS A 52 14.98 -23.12 2.56
C LYS A 52 13.59 -23.40 3.12
N GLU A 53 13.36 -23.08 4.39
CA GLU A 53 12.04 -23.23 5.01
C GLU A 53 11.05 -22.21 4.47
N LEU A 54 11.52 -21.00 4.17
CA LEU A 54 10.71 -19.95 3.57
C LEU A 54 10.22 -20.34 2.17
N ASP A 55 11.09 -20.91 1.34
CA ASP A 55 10.72 -21.36 -0.01
C ASP A 55 9.72 -22.51 0.04
N LYS A 56 9.97 -23.50 0.91
CA LYS A 56 9.00 -24.58 1.17
C LYS A 56 7.65 -24.03 1.63
N PHE A 57 7.64 -23.07 2.55
CA PHE A 57 6.42 -22.42 3.03
C PHE A 57 5.68 -21.70 1.90
N ARG A 58 6.38 -20.99 1.01
CA ARG A 58 5.77 -20.32 -0.15
C ARG A 58 5.08 -21.31 -1.07
N ASP A 59 5.71 -22.43 -1.37
CA ASP A 59 5.15 -23.43 -2.28
C ASP A 59 3.93 -24.13 -1.69
N GLU A 60 4.00 -24.57 -0.42
CA GLU A 60 2.85 -25.17 0.27
C GLU A 60 1.67 -24.21 0.38
N MET A 61 1.95 -22.93 0.65
CA MET A 61 0.91 -21.90 0.77
C MET A 61 0.29 -21.54 -0.57
N ARG A 62 1.04 -21.56 -1.69
CA ARG A 62 0.48 -21.36 -3.04
C ARG A 62 -0.53 -22.44 -3.38
N VAL A 63 -0.17 -23.70 -3.13
CA VAL A 63 -1.05 -24.85 -3.40
C VAL A 63 -2.32 -24.76 -2.55
N LYS A 64 -2.19 -24.48 -1.25
CA LYS A 64 -3.35 -24.39 -0.34
C LYS A 64 -4.18 -23.12 -0.53
N ALA A 65 -3.59 -22.01 -0.97
CA ALA A 65 -4.34 -20.79 -1.25
C ALA A 65 -5.22 -20.91 -2.51
N ALA A 66 -4.83 -21.78 -3.45
CA ALA A 66 -5.63 -22.06 -4.65
C ALA A 66 -6.82 -23.00 -4.37
N ASP A 67 -6.79 -23.76 -3.27
CA ASP A 67 -7.88 -24.66 -2.89
C ASP A 67 -8.98 -23.91 -2.12
N PRO A 68 -10.21 -23.81 -2.67
CA PRO A 68 -11.30 -23.08 -2.02
C PRO A 68 -11.89 -23.79 -0.80
N TYR A 69 -11.58 -25.07 -0.58
CA TYR A 69 -12.17 -25.87 0.50
C TYR A 69 -11.34 -25.93 1.76
N SER A 70 -10.07 -25.51 1.72
CA SER A 70 -9.19 -25.52 2.89
C SER A 70 -9.06 -24.13 3.54
N ILE A 71 -9.07 -24.11 4.88
CA ILE A 71 -8.95 -22.88 5.66
C ILE A 71 -7.75 -22.92 6.61
N ILE A 72 -7.11 -21.77 6.80
CA ILE A 72 -5.97 -21.62 7.71
C ILE A 72 -6.47 -21.25 9.11
N LEU A 73 -6.32 -22.15 10.08
CA LEU A 73 -6.77 -21.92 11.46
C LEU A 73 -5.95 -20.87 12.23
N ARG A 74 -4.64 -20.76 11.98
CA ARG A 74 -3.70 -19.93 12.77
C ARG A 74 -2.94 -18.90 11.95
N ARG A 75 -3.67 -18.06 11.21
CA ARG A 75 -3.09 -17.02 10.33
C ARG A 75 -2.14 -16.04 11.03
N LYS A 76 -2.45 -15.61 12.27
CA LYS A 76 -1.68 -14.58 13.02
C LYS A 76 -0.23 -14.99 13.33
N LYS A 77 0.09 -16.29 13.31
CA LYS A 77 1.43 -16.81 13.63
C LYS A 77 2.27 -17.05 12.39
N LEU A 78 1.69 -17.00 11.20
CA LEU A 78 2.36 -17.27 9.93
C LEU A 78 2.78 -15.95 9.25
N PRO A 79 4.01 -15.84 8.71
CA PRO A 79 4.50 -14.64 8.05
C PRO A 79 3.95 -14.54 6.61
N MET A 80 2.64 -14.35 6.48
CA MET A 80 1.94 -14.29 5.17
C MET A 80 2.41 -13.13 4.28
N GLY A 81 3.01 -12.08 4.85
CA GLY A 81 3.57 -10.96 4.08
C GLY A 81 4.74 -11.38 3.17
N LEU A 82 5.41 -12.50 3.47
CA LEU A 82 6.53 -13.01 2.67
C LEU A 82 6.09 -13.83 1.45
N LEU A 83 4.78 -14.02 1.24
CA LEU A 83 4.21 -14.71 0.08
C LEU A 83 4.10 -13.79 -1.14
N VAL A 84 4.07 -12.47 -0.94
CA VAL A 84 4.02 -11.50 -2.04
C VAL A 84 5.44 -11.39 -2.60
N GLU A 85 5.65 -11.90 -3.80
CA GLU A 85 6.90 -11.68 -4.52
C GLU A 85 7.01 -10.20 -4.89
N SER A 86 8.14 -9.58 -4.56
CA SER A 86 8.49 -8.20 -4.95
C SER A 86 8.39 -7.98 -6.46
N ASN A 87 8.46 -9.06 -7.23
CA ASN A 87 8.36 -9.04 -8.68
C ASN A 87 6.97 -8.66 -9.18
N LYS A 88 5.90 -8.68 -8.39
CA LYS A 88 4.58 -8.25 -8.90
C LYS A 88 4.58 -6.75 -9.27
N ALA A 89 5.35 -5.94 -8.55
CA ALA A 89 5.57 -4.54 -8.89
C ALA A 89 6.36 -4.35 -10.21
N LEU A 90 7.15 -5.34 -10.63
CA LEU A 90 7.91 -5.33 -11.89
C LEU A 90 7.17 -6.06 -13.04
N ALA A 91 6.37 -7.08 -12.71
CA ALA A 91 5.72 -8.00 -13.64
C ALA A 91 4.40 -7.47 -14.20
N ASP A 92 3.65 -6.65 -13.43
CA ASP A 92 2.44 -5.97 -13.92
C ASP A 92 2.77 -4.79 -14.85
N GLY A 93 4.00 -4.73 -15.37
CA GLY A 93 4.43 -3.66 -16.27
C GLY A 93 4.19 -2.31 -15.64
N ALA A 94 4.62 -2.13 -14.38
CA ALA A 94 4.77 -0.80 -13.82
C ALA A 94 5.68 -0.05 -14.79
N LYS A 95 5.06 0.68 -15.72
CA LYS A 95 5.69 1.65 -16.60
C LYS A 95 6.71 2.34 -15.72
N ALA A 96 8.00 2.14 -16.03
CA ALA A 96 9.12 2.62 -15.22
C ALA A 96 8.72 3.93 -14.58
N GLN A 97 8.66 3.99 -13.23
CA GLN A 97 7.90 4.99 -12.48
C GLN A 97 8.05 6.38 -13.10
N LEU A 98 7.10 6.74 -13.98
CA LEU A 98 7.31 7.86 -14.90
C LEU A 98 7.49 9.15 -14.10
N LEU A 99 6.82 9.25 -12.97
CA LEU A 99 6.87 10.38 -12.04
C LEU A 99 8.20 10.50 -11.28
N GLU A 100 8.96 9.41 -11.14
CA GLU A 100 10.30 9.46 -10.55
C GLU A 100 11.34 9.95 -11.56
N VAL A 101 11.16 9.60 -12.84
CA VAL A 101 12.06 10.01 -13.93
C VAL A 101 11.71 11.41 -14.44
N GLU A 102 10.42 11.68 -14.59
CA GLU A 102 9.84 12.90 -15.15
C GLU A 102 8.68 13.37 -14.24
N SER A 103 9.00 14.22 -13.28
CA SER A 103 7.99 14.80 -12.39
C SER A 103 7.04 15.74 -13.14
N PHE A 104 5.84 15.96 -12.60
CA PHE A 104 4.86 16.89 -13.20
C PHE A 104 5.39 18.33 -13.25
N ASP A 105 6.10 18.77 -12.21
CA ASP A 105 6.66 20.11 -12.17
C ASP A 105 7.69 20.29 -13.29
N ASP A 106 8.65 19.36 -13.43
CA ASP A 106 9.72 19.49 -14.44
C ASP A 106 9.23 19.37 -15.89
N THR A 107 8.13 18.66 -16.12
CA THR A 107 7.58 18.41 -17.45
C THR A 107 6.60 19.48 -17.94
N PHE A 108 5.77 20.02 -17.05
CA PHE A 108 4.67 20.92 -17.42
C PHE A 108 4.79 22.35 -16.87
N ASN A 109 5.85 22.70 -16.12
CA ASN A 109 6.02 24.07 -15.64
C ASN A 109 6.54 25.04 -16.72
N ALA A 110 6.51 26.34 -16.41
CA ALA A 110 7.00 27.40 -17.29
C ALA A 110 8.52 27.29 -17.57
N LYS A 111 9.28 26.64 -16.69
CA LYS A 111 10.73 26.41 -16.78
C LYS A 111 11.07 24.97 -17.22
N ARG A 112 10.16 24.32 -17.98
CA ARG A 112 10.27 22.90 -18.30
C ARG A 112 11.59 22.54 -18.98
N GLN A 113 12.16 21.43 -18.56
CA GLN A 113 13.42 20.90 -19.10
C GLN A 113 13.19 20.06 -20.37
N ARG A 114 12.03 19.42 -20.50
CA ARG A 114 11.69 18.59 -21.66
C ARG A 114 11.46 19.43 -22.92
N LYS A 115 12.33 19.26 -23.92
CA LYS A 115 12.22 19.98 -25.22
C LYS A 115 11.57 19.15 -26.34
N ARG A 116 11.62 17.82 -26.27
CA ARG A 116 11.08 16.92 -27.29
C ARG A 116 10.21 15.83 -26.67
N PRO A 117 9.10 15.43 -27.31
CA PRO A 117 8.30 14.29 -26.87
C PRO A 117 9.00 12.97 -27.17
N LYS A 118 8.77 11.98 -26.31
CA LYS A 118 9.12 10.59 -26.59
C LYS A 118 7.98 9.98 -27.41
N ILE A 119 8.25 9.72 -28.69
CA ILE A 119 7.30 9.13 -29.63
C ILE A 119 7.89 7.78 -30.04
N GLU A 120 7.08 6.73 -30.02
CA GLU A 120 7.50 5.35 -30.35
C GLU A 120 7.53 5.07 -31.87
N ALA A 121 7.35 6.10 -32.70
CA ALA A 121 7.36 5.99 -34.15
C ALA A 121 8.75 6.32 -34.72
N ASN A 122 9.24 5.48 -35.63
CA ASN A 122 10.59 5.61 -36.20
C ASN A 122 10.59 6.32 -37.57
N SER A 123 9.44 6.47 -38.22
CA SER A 123 9.27 7.19 -39.48
C SER A 123 7.96 7.97 -39.51
N LEU A 124 7.87 8.97 -40.39
CA LEU A 124 6.65 9.77 -40.54
C LEU A 124 5.48 8.91 -41.02
N ASP A 125 5.72 7.98 -41.94
CA ASP A 125 4.69 7.05 -42.43
C ASP A 125 4.14 6.16 -41.30
N SER A 126 5.02 5.67 -40.42
CA SER A 126 4.60 4.87 -39.26
C SER A 126 3.75 5.68 -38.28
N LEU A 127 4.05 6.97 -38.11
CA LEU A 127 3.27 7.86 -37.26
C LEU A 127 1.87 8.12 -37.86
N VAL A 128 1.79 8.34 -39.18
CA VAL A 128 0.52 8.56 -39.89
C VAL A 128 -0.36 7.31 -39.82
N ALA A 129 0.21 6.12 -40.03
CA ALA A 129 -0.53 4.87 -39.91
C ALA A 129 -1.10 4.68 -38.48
N ALA A 130 -0.29 4.89 -37.45
CA ALA A 130 -0.73 4.80 -36.06
C ALA A 130 -1.83 5.82 -35.71
N ALA A 131 -1.72 7.05 -36.23
CA ALA A 131 -2.74 8.08 -36.05
C ALA A 131 -4.07 7.70 -36.74
N GLY A 132 -4.02 7.14 -37.95
CA GLY A 132 -5.20 6.67 -38.69
C GLY A 132 -5.93 5.53 -37.97
N GLU A 133 -5.18 4.57 -37.43
CA GLU A 133 -5.74 3.50 -36.61
C GLU A 133 -6.38 4.03 -35.32
N ALA A 134 -5.72 4.98 -34.63
CA ALA A 134 -6.26 5.59 -33.42
C ALA A 134 -7.56 6.35 -33.68
N GLY A 135 -7.62 7.11 -34.79
CA GLY A 135 -8.85 7.79 -35.22
C GLY A 135 -9.99 6.82 -35.55
N SER A 136 -9.68 5.71 -36.23
CA SER A 136 -10.68 4.67 -36.54
C SER A 136 -11.21 3.99 -35.28
N LYS A 137 -10.32 3.66 -34.32
CA LYS A 137 -10.69 3.12 -33.00
C LYS A 137 -11.54 4.09 -32.18
N TYR A 138 -11.29 5.39 -32.32
CA TYR A 138 -12.07 6.43 -31.66
C TYR A 138 -13.49 6.51 -32.23
N ALA A 139 -13.62 6.56 -33.56
CA ALA A 139 -14.91 6.66 -34.24
C ALA A 139 -15.84 5.45 -33.98
N GLN A 140 -15.27 4.27 -33.69
CA GLN A 140 -16.04 3.08 -33.34
C GLN A 140 -16.67 3.14 -31.95
N ASP A 141 -16.20 4.00 -31.04
CA ASP A 141 -16.68 4.09 -29.66
C ASP A 141 -17.52 5.37 -29.46
N SER A 142 -18.82 5.26 -29.72
CA SER A 142 -19.80 6.37 -29.67
C SER A 142 -20.03 6.95 -28.27
N SER A 143 -19.38 6.43 -27.22
CA SER A 143 -19.59 6.82 -25.82
C SER A 143 -18.58 7.85 -25.28
N ARG A 144 -17.57 8.21 -26.09
CA ARG A 144 -16.39 8.96 -25.62
C ARG A 144 -16.57 10.47 -25.57
N ASP A 145 -17.42 11.04 -26.42
CA ASP A 145 -17.72 12.48 -26.42
C ASP A 145 -19.09 12.73 -25.77
N ARG A 146 -19.09 12.87 -24.44
CA ARG A 146 -20.30 13.23 -23.68
C ARG A 146 -20.46 14.74 -23.45
N ASP A 147 -19.41 15.52 -23.70
CA ASP A 147 -19.36 16.96 -23.38
C ASP A 147 -19.34 17.87 -24.62
N VAL A 148 -19.60 17.34 -25.82
CA VAL A 148 -19.78 18.17 -27.00
C VAL A 148 -21.21 18.72 -26.97
N LEU A 149 -21.37 19.94 -26.47
CA LEU A 149 -22.57 20.74 -26.71
C LEU A 149 -22.63 21.03 -28.21
N VAL A 150 -23.46 20.27 -28.92
CA VAL A 150 -23.89 20.60 -30.27
C VAL A 150 -24.81 21.82 -30.15
N GLU A 151 -24.45 22.93 -30.78
CA GLU A 151 -25.29 24.13 -30.91
C GLU A 151 -26.65 23.81 -31.57
#